data_AF-N1UUH1-F1
#
_entry.id   AF-N1UUH1-F1
#
_cell.length_a   1.000
_cell.length_b   1.000
_cell.length_c   1.000
_cell.angle_alpha   90.00
_cell.angle_beta   90.00
_cell.angle_gamma   90.00
#
_symmetry.space_group_name_H-M   'P 1'
#
loop_
_entity.id
_entity.type
_entity.pdbx_description
1 polymer ?
#
loop_
_entity_poly.entity_id
_entity_poly.type
_entity_poly.pdbx_seq_one_letter_code
_entity_poly.pdbx_strand_id
1 'polypeptide(L)'
;MAIVLWIGIVIGSQAFEATPSRHAPAVVIGTLPALAGWGVLLIQSTFNYADRSIAGILENAGVKETSHLWMSDVPLSLPFLPYPMGGLLSLSQGFLISSMIWASIAVFVIDRDFKKALITCLIAAVLAGTGFIHGFTLRGNDILNQFGSSFNSFVTAYFLLGILFLLASFFRKEPRKV
;
A
#
# COMPACT_ATOMS: atom_id res chain seq x y z
N MET A 1 -24.58 -8.12 4.39
CA MET A 1 -23.70 -6.97 4.04
C MET A 1 -23.87 -5.79 5.00
N ALA A 2 -25.08 -5.43 5.44
CA ALA A 2 -25.29 -4.29 6.35
C ALA A 2 -24.47 -4.34 7.65
N ILE A 3 -24.35 -5.51 8.28
CA ILE A 3 -23.59 -5.66 9.54
C ILE A 3 -22.09 -5.39 9.38
N VAL A 4 -21.48 -5.81 8.27
CA VAL A 4 -20.04 -5.62 8.02
C VAL A 4 -19.72 -4.14 7.78
N LEU A 5 -20.58 -3.46 7.03
CA LEU A 5 -20.47 -2.01 6.82
C LEU A 5 -20.59 -1.26 8.15
N TRP A 6 -21.58 -1.60 8.97
CA TRP A 6 -21.77 -1.00 10.29
C TRP A 6 -20.57 -1.23 11.21
N ILE A 7 -20.07 -2.47 11.30
CA ILE A 7 -18.88 -2.80 12.09
C ILE A 7 -17.67 -1.99 11.61
N GLY A 8 -17.47 -1.85 10.29
CA GLY A 8 -16.38 -1.05 9.74
C GLY A 8 -16.47 0.43 10.13
N ILE A 9 -17.67 1.02 10.11
CA ILE A 9 -17.91 2.40 10.55
C ILE A 9 -17.61 2.55 12.04
N VAL A 10 -18.09 1.61 12.87
CA VAL A 10 -17.87 1.65 14.34
C VAL A 10 -16.39 1.51 14.69
N ILE A 11 -15.69 0.53 14.11
CA ILE A 11 -14.24 0.35 14.33
C ILE A 11 -13.47 1.58 13.82
N GLY A 12 -13.88 2.15 12.69
CA GLY A 12 -13.32 3.39 12.16
C GLY A 12 -13.45 4.55 13.15
N SER A 13 -14.65 4.79 13.69
CA SER A 13 -14.88 5.83 14.71
C SER A 13 -14.05 5.61 15.96
N GLN A 14 -14.05 4.37 16.47
CA GLN A 14 -13.30 3.98 17.67
C GLN A 14 -11.80 4.17 17.49
N ALA A 15 -11.25 3.98 16.28
CA ALA A 15 -9.83 4.24 16.03
C ALA A 15 -9.46 5.72 16.25
N PHE A 16 -10.35 6.66 15.90
CA PHE A 16 -10.15 8.08 16.17
C PHE A 16 -10.39 8.45 17.63
N GLU A 17 -11.42 7.87 18.27
CA GLU A 17 -11.76 8.14 19.68
C GLU A 17 -10.69 7.58 20.64
N ALA A 18 -10.13 6.41 20.35
CA ALA A 18 -9.08 5.78 21.16
C ALA A 18 -7.71 6.43 20.96
N THR A 19 -7.52 7.21 19.90
CA THR A 19 -6.26 7.86 19.57
C THR A 19 -6.25 9.30 20.09
N PRO A 20 -5.17 9.77 20.76
CA PRO A 20 -5.07 11.18 21.15
C PRO A 20 -5.31 12.10 19.95
N SER A 21 -6.05 13.20 20.15
CA SER A 21 -6.46 14.09 19.05
C SER A 21 -5.29 14.59 18.20
N ARG A 22 -4.11 14.80 18.81
CA ARG A 22 -2.87 15.18 18.10
C ARG A 22 -2.39 14.15 17.08
N HIS A 23 -2.74 12.87 17.26
CA HIS A 23 -2.36 11.74 16.42
C HIS A 23 -3.45 11.34 15.42
N ALA A 24 -4.60 12.02 15.38
CA ALA A 24 -5.65 11.79 14.39
C ALA A 24 -5.14 11.77 12.93
N PRO A 25 -4.17 12.62 12.51
CA PRO A 25 -3.60 12.52 11.17
C PRO A 25 -2.88 11.19 10.89
N ALA A 26 -2.30 10.55 11.90
CA ALA A 26 -1.64 9.26 11.74
C ALA A 26 -2.65 8.13 11.48
N VAL A 27 -3.85 8.21 12.06
CA VAL A 27 -4.97 7.29 11.75
C VAL A 27 -5.34 7.40 10.27
N VAL A 28 -5.49 8.63 9.76
CA VAL A 28 -5.79 8.88 8.34
C VAL A 28 -4.66 8.36 7.43
N ILE A 29 -3.40 8.63 7.76
CA ILE A 29 -2.27 8.12 6.99
C ILE A 29 -2.25 6.59 6.98
N GLY A 30 -2.57 5.96 8.11
CA GLY A 30 -2.67 4.51 8.25
C GLY A 30 -3.76 3.87 7.39
N THR A 31 -4.82 4.58 6.99
CA THR A 31 -5.86 4.00 6.12
C THR A 31 -5.48 4.01 4.64
N LEU A 32 -4.52 4.85 4.22
CA LEU A 32 -4.16 5.02 2.81
C LEU A 32 -3.70 3.71 2.13
N PRO A 33 -2.84 2.87 2.73
CA PRO A 33 -2.45 1.61 2.08
C PRO A 33 -3.64 0.65 1.89
N ALA A 34 -4.57 0.58 2.85
CA ALA A 34 -5.76 -0.25 2.73
C ALA A 34 -6.70 0.25 1.61
N LEU A 35 -6.83 1.57 1.44
CA LEU A 35 -7.57 2.17 0.33
C LEU A 35 -6.93 1.83 -1.03
N ALA A 36 -5.59 1.83 -1.10
CA ALA A 36 -4.88 1.38 -2.30
C ALA A 36 -5.15 -0.11 -2.58
N GLY A 37 -5.14 -0.95 -1.55
CA GLY A 37 -5.52 -2.37 -1.65
C GLY A 37 -6.93 -2.57 -2.20
N TRP A 38 -7.89 -1.80 -1.71
CA TRP A 38 -9.26 -1.80 -2.25
C TRP A 38 -9.32 -1.32 -3.70
N GLY A 39 -8.59 -0.26 -4.07
CA GLY A 39 -8.50 0.21 -5.45
C GLY A 39 -7.95 -0.87 -6.40
N VAL A 40 -6.89 -1.56 -5.99
CA VAL A 40 -6.31 -2.68 -6.75
C VAL A 40 -7.28 -3.84 -6.89
N LEU A 41 -8.07 -4.15 -5.86
CA LEU A 41 -9.11 -5.17 -5.93
C LEU A 41 -10.15 -4.85 -7.01
N LEU A 42 -10.55 -3.58 -7.16
CA LEU A 42 -11.46 -3.16 -8.23
C LEU A 42 -10.84 -3.34 -9.62
N ILE A 43 -9.57 -2.98 -9.79
CA ILE A 43 -8.84 -3.17 -11.05
C ILE A 43 -8.80 -4.66 -11.40
N GLN A 44 -8.31 -5.49 -10.49
CA GLN A 44 -8.19 -6.93 -10.70
C GLN A 44 -9.55 -7.58 -11.02
N SER A 45 -10.61 -7.17 -10.32
CA SER A 45 -11.98 -7.64 -10.60
C SER A 45 -12.44 -7.24 -12.00
N THR A 46 -12.07 -6.04 -12.45
CA THR A 46 -12.41 -5.53 -13.78
C THR A 46 -11.70 -6.34 -14.88
N PHE A 47 -10.40 -6.61 -14.74
CA PHE A 47 -9.67 -7.46 -15.68
C PHE A 47 -10.25 -8.87 -15.75
N ASN A 48 -10.52 -9.49 -14.60
CA ASN A 48 -11.12 -10.82 -14.55
C ASN A 48 -12.52 -10.88 -15.16
N TYR A 49 -13.34 -9.85 -14.95
CA TYR A 49 -14.66 -9.77 -15.55
C TYR A 49 -14.58 -9.55 -17.08
N ALA A 50 -13.74 -8.62 -17.51
CA ALA A 50 -13.57 -8.28 -18.93
C ALA A 50 -13.01 -9.46 -19.74
N ASP A 51 -12.00 -10.17 -19.23
CA ASP A 51 -11.43 -11.36 -19.85
C ASP A 51 -12.50 -12.43 -20.13
N ARG A 52 -13.32 -12.76 -19.12
CA ARG A 52 -14.42 -13.73 -19.26
C ARG A 52 -15.50 -13.28 -20.23
N SER A 53 -15.83 -11.99 -20.21
CA SER A 53 -16.84 -11.40 -21.10
C SER A 53 -16.39 -11.49 -22.56
N ILE A 54 -15.14 -11.11 -22.85
CA ILE A 54 -14.56 -11.18 -24.20
C ILE A 54 -14.48 -12.63 -24.67
N ALA A 55 -14.03 -13.55 -23.82
CA ALA A 55 -13.98 -14.98 -24.14
C ALA A 55 -15.37 -15.51 -24.55
N GLY A 56 -16.43 -15.17 -23.81
CA GLY A 56 -17.79 -15.57 -24.15
C GLY A 56 -18.32 -14.96 -25.46
N ILE A 57 -17.96 -13.72 -25.78
CA ILE A 57 -18.34 -13.09 -27.06
C ILE A 57 -17.65 -13.79 -28.23
N LEU A 58 -16.35 -14.08 -28.11
CA LEU A 58 -15.57 -14.77 -29.14
C LEU A 58 -16.08 -16.19 -29.39
N GLU A 59 -16.39 -16.93 -28.31
CA GLU A 59 -16.99 -18.27 -28.40
C GLU A 59 -18.33 -18.24 -29.15
N ASN A 60 -19.22 -17.30 -28.82
CA ASN A 60 -20.50 -17.12 -29.50
C ASN A 60 -20.36 -16.72 -30.99
N ALA A 61 -19.29 -16.01 -31.34
CA ALA A 61 -18.96 -15.65 -32.72
C ALA A 61 -18.30 -16.80 -33.50
N GLY A 62 -18.09 -17.97 -32.89
CA GLY A 62 -17.43 -19.12 -33.51
C GLY A 62 -15.93 -18.95 -33.70
N VAL A 63 -15.31 -17.97 -33.02
CA VAL A 63 -13.87 -17.75 -33.05
C VAL A 63 -13.19 -18.79 -32.16
N LYS A 64 -12.33 -19.63 -32.74
CA LYS A 64 -11.60 -20.69 -32.01
C LYS A 64 -10.35 -20.20 -31.29
N GLU A 65 -9.93 -18.96 -31.52
CA GLU A 65 -8.80 -18.37 -30.82
C GLU A 65 -9.20 -17.91 -29.42
N THR A 66 -8.39 -18.33 -28.44
CA THR A 66 -8.50 -17.87 -27.06
C THR A 66 -7.65 -16.61 -26.88
N SER A 67 -8.29 -15.45 -26.98
CA SER A 67 -7.66 -14.18 -26.63
C SER A 67 -7.88 -13.89 -25.16
N HIS A 68 -6.80 -13.73 -24.40
CA HIS A 68 -6.88 -13.34 -23.00
C HIS A 68 -6.57 -11.85 -22.82
N LEU A 69 -7.25 -11.23 -21.85
CA LEU A 69 -6.98 -9.87 -21.41
C LEU A 69 -6.27 -9.93 -20.06
N TRP A 70 -4.94 -9.78 -20.10
CA TRP A 70 -4.11 -9.84 -18.90
C TRP A 70 -3.67 -8.47 -18.42
N MET A 71 -3.76 -8.27 -17.11
CA MET A 71 -3.20 -7.10 -16.44
C MET A 71 -1.68 -7.05 -16.53
N SER A 72 -1.00 -8.21 -16.64
CA SER A 72 0.44 -8.29 -16.88
C SER A 72 0.90 -7.64 -18.18
N ASP A 73 0.01 -7.51 -19.17
CA ASP A 73 0.34 -6.95 -20.48
C ASP A 73 0.20 -5.43 -20.50
N VAL A 74 -0.30 -4.85 -19.40
CA VAL A 74 -0.50 -3.40 -19.25
C VAL A 74 0.78 -2.76 -18.71
N PRO A 75 1.37 -1.79 -19.42
CA PRO A 75 2.52 -1.04 -18.92
C PRO A 75 2.27 -0.44 -17.53
N LEU A 76 3.14 -0.76 -16.57
CA LEU A 76 3.03 -0.27 -15.18
C LEU A 76 3.14 1.26 -15.06
N SER A 77 3.68 1.93 -16.08
CA SER A 77 3.79 3.39 -16.18
C SER A 77 2.49 4.08 -16.57
N LEU A 78 1.47 3.34 -17.02
CA LEU A 78 0.17 3.92 -17.36
C LEU A 78 -0.48 4.54 -16.12
N PRO A 79 -1.06 5.73 -16.24
CA PRO A 79 -1.72 6.39 -15.13
C PRO A 79 -3.07 5.73 -14.82
N PHE A 80 -3.29 5.40 -13.55
CA PHE A 80 -4.58 4.94 -13.01
C PHE A 80 -5.04 5.93 -11.93
N LEU A 81 -5.40 7.17 -12.32
CA LEU A 81 -5.65 8.34 -11.43
C LEU A 81 -4.37 9.07 -11.01
N PRO A 82 -4.04 10.20 -11.65
CA PRO A 82 -2.70 10.72 -12.06
C PRO A 82 -1.39 9.94 -11.80
N TYR A 83 -1.41 8.79 -11.12
CA TYR A 83 -0.25 8.07 -10.63
C TYR A 83 -0.04 6.77 -11.43
N PRO A 84 1.21 6.31 -11.58
CA PRO A 84 1.50 5.05 -12.25
C PRO A 84 0.85 3.85 -11.55
N MET A 85 0.26 2.95 -12.33
CA MET A 85 -0.35 1.71 -11.83
C MET A 85 0.60 0.88 -10.96
N GLY A 86 1.90 0.83 -11.33
CA GLY A 86 2.91 0.11 -10.54
C GLY A 86 3.06 0.61 -9.11
N GLY A 87 2.87 1.92 -8.86
CA GLY A 87 2.91 2.47 -7.51
C GLY A 87 1.74 2.02 -6.66
N LEU A 88 0.54 1.95 -7.26
CA LEU A 88 -0.66 1.47 -6.59
C LEU A 88 -0.57 -0.04 -6.29
N LEU A 89 -0.11 -0.84 -7.26
CA LEU A 89 0.14 -2.28 -7.08
C LEU A 89 1.15 -2.52 -5.95
N SER A 90 2.25 -1.76 -5.92
CA SER A 90 3.21 -1.85 -4.81
C SER A 90 2.57 -1.47 -3.47
N LEU A 91 1.83 -0.37 -3.40
CA LEU A 91 1.23 0.08 -2.14
C LEU A 91 0.19 -0.91 -1.59
N SER A 92 -0.51 -1.63 -2.47
CA SER A 92 -1.48 -2.67 -2.09
C SER A 92 -0.83 -3.90 -1.46
N GLN A 93 0.40 -4.26 -1.84
CA GLN A 93 1.05 -5.46 -1.32
C GLN A 93 1.57 -5.24 0.10
N GLY A 94 1.10 -6.08 1.01
CA GLY A 94 1.36 -5.95 2.44
C GLY A 94 0.65 -4.75 3.07
N PHE A 95 -0.49 -4.29 2.53
CA PHE A 95 -1.15 -3.04 2.96
C PHE A 95 -1.38 -2.94 4.48
N LEU A 96 -1.72 -4.03 5.18
CA LEU A 96 -1.91 -4.02 6.64
C LEU A 96 -0.62 -3.63 7.38
N ILE A 97 0.50 -4.23 6.98
CA ILE A 97 1.81 -3.95 7.59
C ILE A 97 2.25 -2.53 7.20
N SER A 98 2.07 -2.15 5.93
CA SER A 98 2.34 -0.79 5.43
C SER A 98 1.55 0.28 6.21
N SER A 99 0.26 0.02 6.49
CA SER A 99 -0.60 0.87 7.32
C SER A 99 -0.04 1.08 8.71
N MET A 100 0.39 0.00 9.38
CA MET A 100 1.00 0.07 10.71
C MET A 100 2.31 0.86 10.72
N ILE A 101 3.16 0.63 9.71
CA ILE A 101 4.44 1.33 9.54
C ILE A 101 4.21 2.83 9.32
N TRP A 102 3.32 3.20 8.38
CA TRP A 102 3.05 4.59 8.04
C TRP A 102 2.40 5.35 9.20
N ALA A 103 1.43 4.76 9.89
CA ALA A 103 0.84 5.34 11.10
C ALA A 103 1.91 5.54 12.19
N SER A 104 2.78 4.55 12.41
CA SER A 104 3.86 4.64 13.41
C SER A 104 4.85 5.76 13.08
N ILE A 105 5.30 5.86 11.83
CA ILE A 105 6.18 6.96 11.38
C ILE A 105 5.49 8.31 11.60
N ALA A 106 4.22 8.44 11.23
CA ALA A 106 3.47 9.67 11.42
C ALA A 106 3.37 10.07 12.90
N VAL A 107 3.06 9.13 13.80
CA VAL A 107 3.05 9.36 15.25
C VAL A 107 4.42 9.85 15.74
N PHE A 108 5.50 9.16 15.36
CA PHE A 108 6.85 9.54 15.79
C PHE A 108 7.29 10.89 15.23
N VAL A 109 6.87 11.26 14.02
CA VAL A 109 7.11 12.59 13.46
C VAL A 109 6.34 13.66 14.22
N ILE A 110 5.05 13.43 14.53
CA ILE A 110 4.21 14.35 15.30
C ILE A 110 4.82 14.61 16.69
N ASP A 111 5.28 13.56 17.35
CA ASP A 111 5.92 13.65 18.68
C ASP A 111 7.37 14.14 18.63
N ARG A 112 7.91 14.37 17.42
CA ARG A 112 9.31 14.71 17.17
C ARG A 112 10.27 13.68 17.74
N ASP A 113 9.85 12.41 17.74
CA ASP A 113 10.63 11.22 18.07
C ASP A 113 11.35 10.58 16.88
N PHE A 114 12.22 11.37 16.25
CA PHE A 114 12.94 10.99 15.04
C PHE A 114 13.83 9.75 15.20
N LYS A 115 14.25 9.40 16.43
CA LYS A 115 14.97 8.14 16.68
C LYS A 115 14.07 6.93 16.44
N LYS A 116 12.83 6.97 16.95
CA LYS A 116 11.85 5.91 16.70
C LYS A 116 11.41 5.90 15.23
N ALA A 117 11.21 7.09 14.63
CA ALA A 117 10.89 7.20 13.21
C ALA A 117 11.98 6.55 12.32
N LEU A 118 13.26 6.82 12.61
CA LEU A 118 14.40 6.17 11.95
C LEU A 118 14.34 4.65 12.10
N ILE A 119 14.18 4.13 13.32
CA ILE A 119 14.12 2.68 13.56
C ILE A 119 12.97 2.06 12.76
N THR A 120 11.80 2.68 12.75
CA THR A 120 10.64 2.21 11.98
C THR A 120 10.90 2.25 10.47
N CYS A 121 11.59 3.27 9.95
CA CYS A 121 12.01 3.30 8.55
C CYS A 121 13.01 2.19 8.21
N LEU A 122 13.94 1.86 9.10
CA LEU A 122 14.86 0.74 8.88
C LEU A 122 14.12 -0.60 8.88
N ILE A 123 13.17 -0.80 9.79
CA ILE A 123 12.29 -1.99 9.79
C ILE A 123 11.50 -2.05 8.48
N ALA A 124 10.92 -0.93 8.03
CA ALA A 124 10.19 -0.85 6.78
C ALA A 124 11.08 -1.17 5.56
N ALA A 125 12.32 -0.69 5.55
CA ALA A 125 13.28 -1.00 4.50
C ALA A 125 13.60 -2.50 4.43
N VAL A 126 13.74 -3.18 5.57
CA VAL A 126 13.95 -4.64 5.62
C VAL A 126 12.70 -5.40 5.14
N LEU A 127 11.51 -4.98 5.57
CA LEU A 127 10.25 -5.60 5.13
C LEU A 127 10.01 -5.39 3.62
N ALA A 128 10.32 -4.20 3.11
CA ALA A 128 10.25 -3.91 1.68
C ALA A 128 11.30 -4.69 0.88
N GLY A 129 12.49 -4.87 1.45
CA GLY A 129 13.60 -5.59 0.82
C GLY A 129 13.42 -7.10 0.80
N THR A 130 12.51 -7.63 1.61
CA THR A 130 12.14 -9.06 1.66
C THR A 130 10.83 -9.37 0.91
N GLY A 131 10.11 -8.33 0.48
CA GLY A 131 8.84 -8.46 -0.23
C GLY A 131 7.61 -8.63 0.65
N PHE A 132 7.73 -8.52 1.98
CA PHE A 132 6.57 -8.54 2.89
C PHE A 132 5.66 -7.32 2.69
N ILE A 133 6.24 -6.20 2.29
CA ILE A 133 5.52 -5.00 1.85
C ILE A 133 6.07 -4.56 0.49
N HIS A 134 5.23 -3.98 -0.35
CA HIS A 134 5.61 -3.37 -1.64
C HIS A 134 6.18 -4.28 -2.72
N GLY A 135 6.45 -5.56 -2.43
CA GLY A 135 6.89 -6.54 -3.43
C GLY A 135 5.71 -7.16 -4.16
N PHE A 136 5.62 -6.98 -5.47
CA PHE A 136 4.56 -7.57 -6.28
C PHE A 136 5.10 -8.16 -7.59
N THR A 137 4.41 -9.17 -8.10
CA THR A 137 4.58 -9.67 -9.47
C THR A 137 3.22 -9.96 -10.07
N LEU A 138 3.09 -9.79 -11.38
CA LEU A 138 1.86 -10.05 -12.13
C LEU A 138 2.01 -11.35 -12.89
N ARG A 139 0.98 -12.21 -12.79
CA ARG A 139 0.85 -13.43 -13.59
C ARG A 139 -0.54 -13.47 -14.19
N GLY A 140 -0.66 -13.01 -15.44
CA GLY A 140 -1.97 -12.77 -16.03
C GLY A 140 -2.72 -11.68 -15.26
N ASN A 141 -3.85 -12.04 -14.65
CA ASN A 141 -4.64 -11.16 -13.79
C ASN A 141 -4.33 -11.33 -12.29
N ASP A 142 -3.48 -12.29 -11.91
CA ASP A 142 -3.12 -12.52 -10.53
C ASP A 142 -2.02 -11.56 -10.08
N ILE A 143 -2.20 -11.02 -8.87
CA ILE A 143 -1.22 -10.18 -8.18
C ILE A 143 -0.66 -11.01 -7.04
N LEU A 144 0.62 -11.31 -7.11
CA LEU A 144 1.30 -12.15 -6.12
C LEU A 144 2.32 -11.33 -5.36
N ASN A 145 2.46 -11.59 -4.06
CA ASN A 145 3.57 -11.05 -3.27
C ASN A 145 4.88 -11.66 -3.76
N GLN A 146 5.83 -10.81 -4.13
CA GLN A 146 7.15 -11.24 -4.56
C GLN A 146 8.09 -11.31 -3.36
N PHE A 147 8.12 -12.45 -2.67
CA PHE A 147 9.06 -12.69 -1.58
C PHE A 147 10.46 -12.98 -2.11
N GLY A 148 11.47 -12.43 -1.43
CA GLY A 148 12.88 -12.60 -1.77
C GLY A 148 13.67 -11.31 -1.54
N SER A 149 14.99 -11.38 -1.68
CA SER A 149 15.85 -10.20 -1.57
C SER A 149 15.66 -9.31 -2.80
N SER A 150 15.13 -8.11 -2.60
CA SER A 150 14.87 -7.13 -3.66
C SER A 150 15.29 -5.73 -3.23
N PHE A 151 16.12 -5.07 -4.01
CA PHE A 151 16.43 -3.65 -3.85
C PHE A 151 15.45 -2.82 -4.69
N ASN A 152 14.21 -2.72 -4.23
CA ASN A 152 13.19 -1.91 -4.90
C ASN A 152 13.25 -0.43 -4.47
N SER A 153 12.54 0.43 -5.20
CA SER A 153 12.48 1.87 -4.92
C SER A 153 11.98 2.21 -3.51
N PHE A 154 11.17 1.35 -2.88
CA PHE A 154 10.67 1.57 -1.52
C PHE A 154 11.76 1.32 -0.47
N VAL A 155 12.65 0.35 -0.67
CA VAL A 155 13.84 0.16 0.19
C VAL A 155 14.66 1.45 0.21
N THR A 156 14.97 1.99 -0.97
CA THR A 156 15.71 3.25 -1.10
C THR A 156 14.94 4.40 -0.46
N ALA A 157 13.63 4.51 -0.68
CA ALA A 157 12.80 5.56 -0.10
C ALA A 157 12.79 5.52 1.43
N TYR A 158 12.59 4.35 2.04
CA TYR A 158 12.63 4.20 3.50
C TYR A 158 14.02 4.45 4.07
N PHE A 159 15.07 4.03 3.37
CA PHE A 159 16.45 4.31 3.79
C PHE A 159 16.77 5.81 3.75
N LEU A 160 16.41 6.50 2.67
CA LEU A 160 16.56 7.96 2.55
C LEU A 160 15.73 8.72 3.60
N LEU A 161 14.50 8.27 3.86
CA LEU A 161 13.65 8.82 4.92
C LEU A 161 14.26 8.58 6.31
N GLY A 162 14.87 7.41 6.52
CA GLY A 162 15.65 7.11 7.71
C GLY A 162 16.82 8.07 7.89
N ILE A 163 17.62 8.32 6.85
CA ILE A 163 18.71 9.31 6.89
C ILE A 163 18.17 10.70 7.22
N LEU A 164 17.04 11.10 6.63
CA LEU A 164 16.41 12.38 6.95
C LEU A 164 16.05 12.47 8.44
N PHE A 165 15.46 11.43 9.01
CA PHE A 165 15.14 11.39 10.45
C PHE A 165 16.39 11.31 11.34
N LEU A 166 17.44 10.64 10.90
CA LEU A 166 18.74 10.65 11.59
C LEU A 166 19.28 12.09 11.66
N LEU A 167 19.31 12.80 10.53
CA LEU A 167 19.72 14.21 10.48
C LEU A 167 18.84 15.08 11.37
N ALA A 168 17.52 14.95 11.27
CA ALA A 168 16.56 15.67 12.09
C ALA A 168 16.73 15.40 13.59
N SER A 169 17.21 14.21 13.97
CA SER A 169 17.45 13.84 15.36
C SER A 169 18.57 14.67 16.03
N PHE A 170 19.53 15.19 15.25
CA PHE A 170 20.60 16.06 15.74
C PHE A 170 20.15 17.51 15.97
N PHE A 171 19.11 17.97 15.27
CA PHE A 171 18.58 19.33 15.39
C PHE A 171 17.48 19.47 16.46
N ARG A 172 17.34 18.50 17.36
CA ARG A 172 16.27 18.47 18.36
C ARG A 172 16.36 19.65 19.35
N LYS A 173 15.27 20.43 19.41
CA LYS A 173 14.76 20.96 20.69
C LYS A 173 13.89 19.85 21.30
N GLU A 174 13.91 19.70 22.63
CA GLU A 174 13.36 18.58 23.40
C GLU A 174 12.05 17.97 22.85
N PRO A 175 11.85 16.64 22.99
CA PRO A 175 10.58 16.00 22.62
C PRO A 175 9.45 16.75 23.32
N ARG A 176 8.38 17.09 22.58
CA ARG A 176 7.17 17.67 23.19
C ARG A 176 6.53 16.58 24.03
N LYS A 177 6.95 16.50 25.30
CA LYS A 177 6.29 15.68 26.31
C LYS A 177 4.89 16.27 26.51
N VAL A 178 3.90 15.41 26.39
CA VAL A 178 2.54 15.64 26.90
C VAL A 178 2.42 14.74 28.11
#